data_AF-A0A1W1UZ37-F1
#
_entry.id   AF-A0A1W1UZ37-F1
#
_cell.length_a   1.000
_cell.length_b   1.000
_cell.length_c   1.000
_cell.angle_alpha   90.00
_cell.angle_beta   90.00
_cell.angle_gamma   90.00
#
_symmetry.space_group_name_H-M   'P 1'
#
loop_
_entity.id
_entity.type
_entity.pdbx_description
1 polymer ?
#
loop_
_entity_poly.entity_id
_entity_poly.type
_entity_poly.pdbx_seq_one_letter_code
_entity_poly.pdbx_strand_id
1 'polypeptide(L)'
;MLTNCDVTIYNKYIENRETKYKKSYIKNVHWEDSEGFNILKSGLTSADKSKIYIPFYSCGDYKTPIEFKKSKEGFTLKSEDVIVKGLIEDEFTTIKDLEKNYDYVRLITTVDVRDYGSENMKHFEVGGK
;
A
#
# COMPACT_ATOMS: atom_id res chain seq x y z
N MET A 1 5.19 14.99 -7.93
CA MET A 1 4.15 14.76 -6.90
C MET A 1 4.72 15.16 -5.55
N LEU A 2 3.96 15.87 -4.71
CA LEU A 2 4.38 16.13 -3.32
C LEU A 2 4.13 14.88 -2.48
N THR A 3 5.10 14.49 -1.66
CA THR A 3 5.02 13.31 -0.78
C THR A 3 4.97 13.77 0.67
N ASN A 4 4.32 13.01 1.56
CA ASN A 4 4.08 13.42 2.95
C ASN A 4 4.41 12.34 3.98
N CYS A 5 4.72 11.12 3.55
CA CYS A 5 5.09 10.04 4.47
C CYS A 5 5.90 8.94 3.76
N ASP A 6 6.44 8.04 4.57
CA ASP A 6 6.90 6.73 4.13
C ASP A 6 5.85 5.68 4.51
N VAL A 7 5.90 4.52 3.86
CA VAL A 7 4.96 3.41 4.12
C VAL A 7 5.70 2.08 4.19
N THR A 8 5.12 1.16 4.93
CA THR A 8 5.53 -0.24 4.97
C THR A 8 4.46 -1.08 4.29
N ILE A 9 4.87 -1.93 3.36
CA ILE A 9 3.99 -2.88 2.69
C ILE A 9 4.28 -4.30 3.16
N TYR A 10 3.21 -5.05 3.39
CA TYR A 10 3.24 -6.47 3.72
C TYR A 10 2.59 -7.26 2.58
N ASN A 11 3.42 -7.84 1.73
CA ASN A 11 2.94 -8.68 0.64
C ASN A 11 2.63 -10.10 1.16
N LYS A 12 1.37 -10.51 1.03
CA LYS A 12 0.93 -11.86 1.45
C LYS A 12 1.33 -12.90 0.42
N TYR A 13 2.00 -13.96 0.86
CA TYR A 13 2.33 -15.13 0.04
C TYR A 13 2.12 -16.43 0.81
N ILE A 14 1.89 -17.53 0.07
CA ILE A 14 1.70 -18.85 0.65
C ILE A 14 2.97 -19.66 0.39
N GLU A 15 3.51 -20.26 1.44
CA GLU A 15 4.66 -21.14 1.40
C GLU A 15 4.37 -22.36 2.27
N ASN A 16 4.45 -23.57 1.71
CA ASN A 16 4.16 -24.81 2.44
C ASN A 16 2.79 -24.85 3.16
N ARG A 17 1.74 -24.27 2.55
CA ARG A 17 0.39 -24.10 3.14
C ARG A 17 0.32 -23.12 4.31
N GLU A 18 1.41 -22.47 4.66
CA GLU A 18 1.44 -21.40 5.66
C GLU A 18 1.33 -20.03 4.97
N THR A 19 0.56 -19.14 5.57
CA THR A 19 0.48 -17.74 5.11
C THR A 19 1.66 -16.98 5.72
N LYS A 20 2.50 -16.42 4.86
CA LYS A 20 3.63 -15.57 5.24
C LYS A 20 3.46 -14.18 4.65
N TYR A 21 4.14 -13.22 5.28
CA TYR A 21 4.14 -11.82 4.85
C TYR A 21 5.56 -11.40 4.57
N LYS A 22 5.77 -10.75 3.43
CA LYS A 22 7.03 -10.11 3.12
C LYS A 22 6.91 -8.61 3.40
N LYS A 23 7.73 -8.13 4.33
CA LYS A 23 7.85 -6.71 4.67
C LYS A 23 8.75 -6.00 3.66
N SER A 24 8.31 -4.86 3.14
CA SER A 24 9.13 -3.95 2.33
C SER A 24 8.81 -2.49 2.69
N TYR A 25 9.79 -1.61 2.50
CA TYR A 25 9.65 -0.18 2.77
C TYR A 25 9.57 0.61 1.48
N ILE A 26 8.65 1.57 1.42
CA ILE A 26 8.50 2.47 0.28
C ILE A 26 8.57 3.89 0.82
N LYS A 27 9.59 4.63 0.40
CA LYS A 27 9.82 6.00 0.84
C LYS A 27 9.15 7.00 -0.09
N ASN A 28 8.93 8.22 0.38
CA ASN A 28 8.39 9.32 -0.44
C ASN A 28 7.05 8.93 -1.09
N VAL A 29 6.05 8.70 -0.26
CA VAL A 29 4.67 8.38 -0.65
C VAL A 29 3.75 9.54 -0.26
N HIS A 30 2.69 9.75 -1.02
CA HIS A 30 1.62 10.66 -0.64
C HIS A 30 0.43 9.86 -0.12
N TRP A 31 0.08 10.07 1.14
CA TRP A 31 -1.07 9.43 1.78
C TRP A 31 -2.14 10.45 2.10
N GLU A 32 -3.34 10.22 1.57
CA GLU A 32 -4.54 10.98 1.88
C GLU A 32 -5.55 10.07 2.57
N ASP A 33 -5.91 10.41 3.79
CA ASP A 33 -6.99 9.73 4.49
C ASP A 33 -8.31 10.46 4.23
N SER A 34 -9.35 9.71 3.86
CA SER A 34 -10.65 10.26 3.48
C SER A 34 -11.67 10.29 4.64
N GLU A 35 -11.31 9.80 5.84
CA GLU A 35 -12.23 9.73 7.00
C GLU A 35 -12.64 11.12 7.52
N GLY A 36 -11.94 12.21 7.15
CA GLY A 36 -12.22 13.57 7.62
C GLY A 36 -13.27 14.40 6.86
N PHE A 37 -13.68 14.02 5.64
CA PHE A 37 -14.47 14.91 4.76
C PHE A 37 -15.85 14.38 4.33
N ASN A 38 -16.14 13.08 4.52
CA ASN A 38 -17.31 12.42 3.95
C ASN A 38 -18.56 12.37 4.84
N ILE A 39 -18.62 13.16 5.92
CA ILE A 39 -19.83 13.22 6.77
C ILE A 39 -20.87 14.22 6.23
N LEU A 40 -20.52 15.12 5.29
CA LEU A 40 -21.38 16.29 5.03
C LEU A 40 -22.01 16.46 3.64
N LYS A 41 -21.67 15.70 2.58
CA LYS A 41 -22.15 16.14 1.23
C LYS A 41 -22.66 15.16 0.19
N SER A 42 -22.58 13.85 0.33
CA SER A 42 -23.23 12.99 -0.67
C SER A 42 -23.42 11.59 -0.15
N GLY A 43 -24.61 11.01 -0.34
CA GLY A 43 -24.92 9.60 -0.06
C GLY A 43 -24.19 8.61 -0.98
N LEU A 44 -22.97 8.95 -1.41
CA LEU A 44 -22.04 8.07 -2.11
C LEU A 44 -21.01 7.63 -1.09
N THR A 45 -21.20 6.42 -0.56
CA THR A 45 -20.22 5.75 0.29
C THR A 45 -18.96 5.50 -0.53
N SER A 46 -17.97 6.40 -0.49
CA SER A 46 -16.63 6.05 -0.98
C SER A 46 -16.15 4.84 -0.20
N ALA A 47 -15.96 3.71 -0.90
CA ALA A 47 -15.58 2.43 -0.30
C ALA A 47 -14.12 2.42 0.20
N ASP A 48 -13.29 3.34 -0.30
CA ASP A 48 -11.88 3.48 0.07
C ASP A 48 -11.70 4.59 1.11
N LYS A 49 -11.20 4.20 2.30
CA LYS A 49 -10.91 5.09 3.44
C LYS A 49 -9.61 5.85 3.30
N SER A 50 -8.71 5.41 2.42
CA SER A 50 -7.48 6.13 2.13
C SER A 50 -7.11 5.99 0.65
N LYS A 51 -6.52 7.05 0.11
CA LYS A 51 -5.85 7.05 -1.18
C LYS A 51 -4.36 7.21 -0.97
N ILE A 52 -3.59 6.29 -1.53
CA ILE A 52 -2.14 6.26 -1.42
C ILE A 52 -1.56 6.39 -2.81
N TYR A 53 -0.71 7.40 -3.00
CA TYR A 53 -0.05 7.65 -4.27
C TYR A 53 1.44 7.36 -4.15
N ILE A 54 1.90 6.38 -4.90
CA ILE A 54 3.28 5.89 -4.84
C ILE A 54 3.99 6.26 -6.15
N PRO A 55 4.87 7.26 -6.16
CA PRO A 55 5.60 7.65 -7.35
C PRO A 55 6.49 6.51 -7.88
N PHE A 56 6.62 6.37 -9.19
CA PHE A 56 7.43 5.29 -9.77
C PHE A 56 8.92 5.36 -9.38
N TYR A 57 9.46 6.57 -9.15
CA TYR A 57 10.84 6.73 -8.69
C TYR A 57 11.07 6.16 -7.27
N SER A 58 10.01 5.99 -6.48
CA SER A 58 10.05 5.34 -5.16
C SER A 58 9.97 3.81 -5.25
N CYS A 59 9.75 3.26 -6.44
CA CYS A 59 9.45 1.86 -6.69
C CYS A 59 10.63 1.07 -7.29
N GLY A 60 11.87 1.35 -6.87
CA GLY A 60 13.06 0.68 -7.41
C GLY A 60 13.01 -0.86 -7.32
N ASP A 61 12.43 -1.39 -6.25
CA ASP A 61 12.28 -2.83 -5.99
C ASP A 61 10.90 -3.40 -6.38
N TYR A 62 10.09 -2.64 -7.13
CA TYR A 62 8.77 -3.11 -7.53
C TYR A 62 8.86 -4.26 -8.54
N LYS A 63 8.01 -5.27 -8.34
CA LYS A 63 7.80 -6.40 -9.24
C LYS A 63 6.32 -6.55 -9.54
N THR A 64 6.01 -6.95 -10.77
CA THR A 64 4.64 -7.31 -11.11
C THR A 64 4.17 -8.51 -10.26
N PRO A 65 2.85 -8.67 -10.02
CA PRO A 65 2.35 -9.77 -9.19
C PRO A 65 2.80 -11.17 -9.67
N ILE A 66 2.99 -11.32 -10.99
CA ILE A 66 3.46 -12.56 -11.61
C ILE A 66 4.94 -12.82 -11.30
N GLU A 67 5.79 -11.80 -11.41
CA GLU A 67 7.21 -11.91 -11.08
C GLU A 67 7.44 -12.13 -9.59
N PHE A 68 6.71 -11.41 -8.74
CA PHE A 68 6.78 -11.58 -7.29
C PHE A 68 6.42 -13.01 -6.87
N LYS A 69 5.44 -13.65 -7.53
CA LYS A 69 5.10 -15.05 -7.24
C LYS A 69 6.25 -16.02 -7.54
N LYS A 70 7.13 -15.71 -8.50
CA LYS A 70 8.26 -16.55 -8.89
C LYS A 70 9.48 -16.30 -8.01
N SER A 71 9.93 -15.05 -7.93
CA SER A 71 11.18 -14.70 -7.23
C SER A 71 10.96 -14.45 -5.74
N LYS A 72 9.78 -13.96 -5.36
CA LYS A 72 9.50 -13.40 -4.01
C LYS A 72 10.47 -12.29 -3.61
N GLU A 73 11.13 -11.67 -4.57
CA GLU A 73 12.08 -10.56 -4.42
C GLU A 73 11.36 -9.22 -4.59
N GLY A 74 11.88 -8.16 -3.96
CA GLY A 74 11.24 -6.84 -3.95
C GLY A 74 9.86 -6.82 -3.31
N PHE A 75 8.98 -5.95 -3.82
CA PHE A 75 7.58 -5.84 -3.39
C PHE A 75 6.63 -5.81 -4.59
N THR A 76 5.35 -6.05 -4.34
CA THR A 76 4.29 -5.90 -5.35
C THR A 76 3.12 -5.08 -4.81
N LEU A 77 2.21 -4.67 -5.67
CA LEU A 77 0.98 -3.98 -5.29
C LEU A 77 -0.17 -4.79 -5.87
N LYS A 78 -0.92 -5.48 -5.00
CA LYS A 78 -2.13 -6.21 -5.38
C LYS A 78 -3.21 -6.02 -4.31
N SER A 79 -4.44 -6.30 -4.71
CA SER A 79 -5.55 -6.44 -3.76
C SER A 79 -5.20 -7.47 -2.67
N GLU A 80 -5.66 -7.23 -1.45
CA GLU A 80 -5.41 -8.04 -0.23
C GLU A 80 -4.03 -7.90 0.41
N ASP A 81 -3.09 -7.16 -0.18
CA ASP A 81 -1.88 -6.77 0.54
C ASP A 81 -2.18 -5.67 1.57
N VAL A 82 -1.34 -5.56 2.60
CA VAL A 82 -1.52 -4.60 3.68
C VAL A 82 -0.49 -3.50 3.55
N ILE A 83 -0.94 -2.25 3.65
CA ILE A 83 -0.09 -1.07 3.65
C ILE A 83 -0.29 -0.30 4.95
N VAL A 84 0.83 0.09 5.57
CA VAL A 84 0.85 0.79 6.85
C VAL A 84 1.60 2.10 6.67
N LYS A 85 1.02 3.20 7.15
CA LYS A 85 1.72 4.49 7.16
C LYS A 85 2.85 4.47 8.19
N GLY A 86 4.07 4.80 7.76
CA GLY A 86 5.29 4.77 8.57
C GLY A 86 6.23 3.61 8.23
N LEU A 87 7.46 3.70 8.74
CA LEU A 87 8.47 2.65 8.65
C LEU A 87 8.37 1.76 9.88
N ILE A 88 7.90 0.53 9.67
CA ILE A 88 7.62 -0.41 10.76
C ILE A 88 8.82 -1.33 10.96
N GLU A 89 9.61 -1.09 11.99
CA GLU A 89 10.81 -1.88 12.29
C GLU A 89 10.48 -3.22 12.95
N ASP A 90 9.44 -3.25 13.79
CA ASP A 90 9.01 -4.45 14.50
C ASP A 90 8.61 -5.60 13.56
N GLU A 91 8.82 -6.83 14.04
CA GLU A 91 8.42 -8.05 13.36
C GLU A 91 7.03 -8.48 13.82
N PHE A 92 6.10 -8.60 12.87
CA PHE A 92 4.71 -8.98 13.15
C PHE A 92 4.39 -10.32 12.52
N THR A 93 3.72 -11.18 13.29
CA THR A 93 3.27 -12.48 12.80
C THR A 93 1.91 -12.41 12.10
N THR A 94 1.06 -11.43 12.43
CA THR A 94 -0.30 -11.32 11.88
C THR A 94 -0.75 -9.89 11.66
N ILE A 95 -1.66 -9.68 10.69
CA ILE A 95 -2.27 -8.38 10.39
C ILE A 95 -2.99 -7.80 11.61
N LYS A 96 -3.65 -8.66 12.41
CA LYS A 96 -4.34 -8.23 13.63
C LYS A 96 -3.42 -7.58 14.65
N ASP A 97 -2.14 -7.95 14.66
CA ASP A 97 -1.17 -7.34 15.56
C ASP A 97 -0.77 -5.95 15.06
N LEU A 98 -0.64 -5.78 13.74
CA LEU A 98 -0.46 -4.46 13.14
C LEU A 98 -1.64 -3.53 13.46
N GLU A 99 -2.88 -4.00 13.29
CA GLU A 99 -4.10 -3.21 13.57
C GLU A 99 -4.25 -2.83 15.05
N LYS A 100 -3.58 -3.53 15.96
CA LYS A 100 -3.57 -3.19 17.40
C LYS A 100 -2.49 -2.17 17.77
N ASN A 101 -1.35 -2.23 17.09
CA ASN A 101 -0.17 -1.42 17.43
C ASN A 101 -0.07 -0.14 16.58
N TYR A 102 -0.76 -0.06 15.44
CA TYR A 102 -0.71 1.10 14.53
C TYR A 102 -2.10 1.52 14.07
N ASP A 103 -2.34 2.84 14.04
CA ASP A 103 -3.62 3.43 13.62
C ASP A 103 -3.87 3.34 12.10
N TYR A 104 -2.82 3.52 11.29
CA TYR A 104 -2.95 3.70 9.84
C TYR A 104 -2.65 2.42 9.05
N VAL A 105 -3.30 1.33 9.43
CA VAL A 105 -3.25 0.05 8.71
C VAL A 105 -4.41 0.02 7.71
N ARG A 106 -4.10 -0.23 6.43
CA ARG A 106 -5.09 -0.34 5.36
C ARG A 106 -4.87 -1.60 4.55
N LEU A 107 -5.98 -2.23 4.15
CA LEU A 107 -5.94 -3.32 3.18
C LEU A 107 -6.12 -2.74 1.78
N ILE A 108 -5.21 -3.07 0.86
CA ILE A 108 -5.25 -2.62 -0.52
C ILE A 108 -6.48 -3.21 -1.21
N THR A 109 -7.32 -2.35 -1.76
CA THR A 109 -8.55 -2.69 -2.48
C THR A 109 -8.32 -2.62 -3.98
N THR A 110 -7.76 -1.49 -4.44
CA THR A 110 -7.53 -1.17 -5.85
C THR A 110 -6.10 -0.70 -6.06
N VAL A 111 -5.59 -0.95 -7.28
CA VAL A 111 -4.28 -0.46 -7.72
C VAL A 111 -4.43 -0.03 -9.17
N ASP A 112 -4.27 1.27 -9.41
CA ASP A 112 -4.30 1.89 -10.71
C ASP A 112 -2.91 2.36 -11.12
N VAL A 113 -2.53 2.06 -12.35
CA VAL A 113 -1.24 2.48 -12.92
C VAL A 113 -1.45 3.79 -13.65
N ARG A 114 -0.80 4.87 -13.19
CA ARG A 114 -0.82 6.19 -13.83
C ARG A 114 0.53 6.45 -14.48
N ASP A 115 0.79 5.83 -15.62
CA ASP A 115 2.07 5.89 -16.35
C ASP A 115 2.15 7.02 -17.40
N TYR A 116 1.16 7.90 -17.43
CA TYR A 116 1.07 9.03 -18.35
C TYR A 116 1.49 10.36 -17.69
N GLY A 117 1.75 11.37 -18.53
CA GLY A 117 2.22 12.69 -18.09
C GLY A 117 3.74 12.76 -17.87
N SER A 118 4.18 13.81 -17.16
CA SER A 118 5.61 13.99 -16.83
C SER A 118 6.11 12.86 -15.92
N GLU A 119 7.40 12.54 -15.95
CA GLU A 119 7.98 11.47 -15.11
C GLU A 119 7.69 11.67 -13.62
N ASN A 120 7.67 12.92 -13.15
CA ASN A 120 7.34 13.30 -11.77
C ASN A 120 5.85 13.19 -11.41
N MET A 121 4.99 12.92 -12.40
CA MET A 121 3.57 12.64 -12.24
C MET A 121 3.23 11.16 -12.39
N LYS A 122 4.17 10.30 -12.82
CA LYS A 122 3.90 8.86 -12.96
C LYS A 122 3.90 8.19 -11.60
N HIS A 123 2.81 7.50 -11.27
CA HIS A 123 2.62 6.90 -9.95
C HIS A 123 1.64 5.73 -9.99
N PHE A 124 1.64 4.92 -8.92
CA PHE A 124 0.54 4.02 -8.59
C PHE A 124 -0.46 4.76 -7.71
N GLU A 125 -1.73 4.70 -8.06
CA GLU A 125 -2.84 5.13 -7.20
C GLU A 125 -3.42 3.89 -6.54
N VAL A 126 -3.41 3.86 -5.21
CA VAL A 126 -3.77 2.69 -4.40
C VAL A 126 -4.92 3.07 -3.48
N GLY A 127 -6.02 2.32 -3.57
CA GLY A 127 -7.14 2.41 -2.64
C GLY A 127 -6.90 1.54 -1.41
N GLY A 128 -7.23 2.06 -0.23
CA GLY A 128 -7.13 1.34 1.05
C GLY A 128 -8.42 1.42 1.87
N LYS A 129 -8.78 0.34 2.57
CA LYS A 129 -9.94 0.26 3.48
C LYS A 129 -9.57 -0.13 4.91
#